data_AF-A0A9P9JIN8-F1
#
_entry.id   AF-A0A9P9JIN8-F1
#
_cell.length_a   1.000
_cell.length_b   1.000
_cell.length_c   1.000
_cell.angle_alpha   90.00
_cell.angle_beta   90.00
_cell.angle_gamma   90.00
#
_symmetry.space_group_name_H-M   'P 1'
#
loop_
_entity.id
_entity.type
_entity.pdbx_description
1 polymer ?
#
loop_
_entity_poly.entity_id
_entity_poly.type
_entity_poly.pdbx_seq_one_letter_code
_entity_poly.pdbx_strand_id
1 'polypeptide(L)'
;MSFEVPFAMNPWEVQALNYEFPEQSSINPDGSAVTAAPTWRRVQDPVIYPGIYAPSGFDLIDIFCRISSRPDPKVSLGPVDSSVSLILCDLRQPDIPIQYVTEAFTLLTGYAAHEVIGRNCRFLQTPPGKDRRAVSKSNEKSISRMRHAIRDNKEIQVRITNYRKNGQRFTNLVTIIPILYPDGYRYSVGFMSEAE
;
A
#
# COMPACT_ATOMS: atom_id res chain seq x y z
N MET A 1 -9.34 -27.65 -34.75
CA MET A 1 -8.13 -27.85 -33.92
C MET A 1 -8.48 -27.38 -32.53
N SER A 2 -8.77 -28.33 -31.66
CA SER A 2 -9.23 -28.12 -30.29
C SER A 2 -8.02 -27.85 -29.41
N PHE A 3 -7.93 -26.66 -28.81
CA PHE A 3 -6.94 -26.39 -27.78
C PHE A 3 -7.50 -26.91 -26.45
N GLU A 4 -7.06 -28.09 -26.03
CA GLU A 4 -7.19 -28.53 -24.63
C GLU A 4 -6.19 -27.75 -23.79
N VAL A 5 -6.68 -26.93 -22.86
CA VAL A 5 -5.88 -26.31 -21.81
C VAL A 5 -6.09 -27.13 -20.53
N PRO A 6 -5.13 -27.92 -20.07
CA PRO A 6 -5.25 -28.65 -18.82
C PRO A 6 -4.79 -27.75 -17.67
N PHE A 7 -5.63 -26.80 -17.29
CA PHE A 7 -5.51 -26.12 -16.00
C PHE A 7 -6.89 -26.16 -15.35
N ALA A 8 -6.99 -26.86 -14.21
CA ALA A 8 -8.16 -26.77 -13.37
C ALA A 8 -8.28 -25.30 -12.92
N MET A 9 -9.23 -24.58 -13.50
CA MET A 9 -9.53 -23.21 -13.12
C MET A 9 -9.91 -23.17 -11.64
N ASN A 10 -9.36 -22.20 -10.93
CA ASN A 10 -9.73 -21.98 -9.54
C ASN A 10 -11.19 -21.48 -9.49
N PRO A 11 -11.93 -21.72 -8.38
CA PRO A 11 -13.36 -21.41 -8.31
C PRO A 11 -13.74 -19.96 -8.67
N TRP A 12 -12.84 -19.00 -8.48
CA TRP A 12 -13.05 -17.60 -8.80
C TRP A 12 -12.87 -17.26 -10.29
N GLU A 13 -12.02 -17.98 -11.04
CA GLU A 13 -11.84 -17.78 -12.50
C GLU A 13 -13.13 -18.17 -13.24
N VAL A 14 -13.80 -19.21 -12.75
CA VAL A 14 -15.12 -19.65 -13.24
C VAL A 14 -16.20 -18.61 -12.94
N GLN A 15 -16.12 -17.92 -11.80
CA GLN A 15 -17.09 -16.87 -11.45
C GLN A 15 -16.88 -15.61 -12.29
N ALA A 16 -15.64 -15.23 -12.56
CA ALA A 16 -15.31 -14.06 -13.39
C ALA A 16 -15.82 -14.21 -14.83
N LEU A 17 -15.73 -15.41 -15.41
CA LEU A 17 -16.24 -15.70 -16.76
C LEU A 17 -17.77 -15.59 -16.88
N ASN A 18 -18.49 -15.83 -15.78
CA ASN A 18 -19.96 -15.81 -15.75
C ASN A 18 -20.54 -14.48 -15.26
N TYR A 19 -19.70 -13.44 -15.10
CA TYR A 19 -20.15 -12.16 -14.57
C TYR A 19 -20.80 -11.29 -15.66
N GLU A 20 -22.11 -11.04 -15.53
CA GLU A 20 -22.83 -10.09 -16.38
C GLU A 20 -22.74 -8.67 -15.79
N PHE A 21 -22.25 -7.72 -16.59
CA PHE A 21 -22.12 -6.34 -16.16
C PHE A 21 -23.50 -5.65 -16.07
N PRO A 22 -23.84 -4.98 -14.96
CA PRO A 22 -25.06 -4.20 -14.89
C PRO A 22 -24.97 -2.97 -15.82
N GLU A 23 -25.98 -2.77 -16.67
CA GLU A 23 -26.11 -1.57 -17.48
C GLU A 23 -26.28 -0.34 -16.58
N GLN A 24 -25.38 0.64 -16.72
CA GLN A 24 -25.48 1.91 -16.01
C GLN A 24 -26.66 2.73 -16.57
N SER A 25 -27.82 2.63 -15.93
CA SER A 25 -28.90 3.61 -16.08
C SER A 25 -29.08 4.36 -14.77
N SER A 26 -28.61 5.61 -14.72
CA SER A 26 -28.78 6.52 -13.58
C SER A 26 -29.77 7.63 -13.93
N ILE A 27 -31.06 7.28 -14.02
CA ILE A 27 -32.16 8.26 -14.08
C ILE A 27 -33.28 7.75 -13.16
N ASN A 28 -33.65 8.55 -12.15
CA ASN A 28 -34.90 8.31 -11.41
C ASN A 28 -36.08 8.44 -12.39
N PRO A 29 -37.20 7.72 -12.19
CA PRO A 29 -38.35 7.74 -13.11
C PRO A 29 -39.03 9.13 -13.28
N ASP A 30 -38.60 10.14 -12.55
CA ASP A 30 -39.05 11.53 -12.59
C ASP A 30 -38.07 12.51 -13.28
N GLY A 31 -36.94 12.03 -13.82
CA GLY A 31 -36.04 12.83 -14.67
C GLY A 31 -35.18 13.86 -13.94
N SER A 32 -35.07 13.80 -12.61
CA SER A 32 -34.26 14.73 -11.82
C SER A 32 -32.82 14.23 -11.58
N ALA A 33 -31.83 15.13 -11.66
CA ALA A 33 -30.43 14.84 -11.40
C ALA A 33 -30.12 14.86 -9.88
N VAL A 34 -29.45 13.81 -9.39
CA VAL A 34 -29.16 13.65 -7.95
C VAL A 34 -27.99 14.54 -7.53
N THR A 35 -28.27 15.63 -6.83
CA THR A 35 -27.29 16.41 -6.05
C THR A 35 -27.18 15.83 -4.64
N ALA A 36 -26.36 14.79 -4.47
CA ALA A 36 -25.98 14.30 -3.15
C ALA A 36 -24.49 14.57 -2.90
N ALA A 37 -24.18 15.18 -1.75
CA ALA A 37 -22.82 15.27 -1.18
C ALA A 37 -22.14 13.89 -1.21
N PRO A 38 -20.79 13.80 -1.24
CA PRO A 38 -20.10 12.54 -1.50
C PRO A 38 -20.30 11.58 -0.32
N THR A 39 -21.40 10.84 -0.36
CA THR A 39 -21.57 9.60 0.37
C THR A 39 -20.61 8.62 -0.25
N TRP A 40 -19.50 8.37 0.47
CA TRP A 40 -18.49 7.38 0.11
C TRP A 40 -19.20 6.04 -0.12
N ARG A 41 -19.51 5.72 -1.38
CA ARG A 41 -20.04 4.41 -1.76
C ARG A 41 -18.90 3.42 -1.60
N ARG A 42 -19.14 2.36 -0.84
CA ARG A 42 -18.30 1.15 -0.86
C ARG A 42 -18.32 0.68 -2.31
N VAL A 43 -17.21 0.81 -3.01
CA VAL A 43 -17.09 0.29 -4.38
C VAL A 43 -17.00 -1.22 -4.25
N GLN A 44 -18.15 -1.89 -4.22
CA GLN A 44 -18.22 -3.32 -4.53
C GLN A 44 -18.29 -3.42 -6.05
N ASP A 45 -17.16 -3.15 -6.70
CA ASP A 45 -17.03 -3.39 -8.12
C ASP A 45 -16.63 -4.87 -8.30
N PRO A 46 -17.39 -5.67 -9.04
CA PRO A 46 -17.08 -7.08 -9.33
C PRO A 46 -15.71 -7.29 -10.00
N VAL A 47 -15.16 -6.28 -10.68
CA VAL A 47 -13.82 -6.30 -11.27
C VAL A 47 -12.75 -6.07 -10.19
N ILE A 48 -13.09 -5.36 -9.12
CA ILE A 48 -12.21 -5.06 -8.00
C ILE A 48 -12.44 -6.11 -6.90
N TYR A 49 -11.97 -7.33 -7.17
CA TYR A 49 -12.09 -8.41 -6.21
C TYR A 49 -10.96 -8.37 -5.16
N PRO A 50 -11.28 -8.35 -3.85
CA PRO A 50 -10.27 -8.47 -2.80
C PRO A 50 -9.55 -9.82 -2.93
N GLY A 51 -8.28 -9.79 -3.29
CA GLY A 51 -7.49 -11.02 -3.52
C GLY A 51 -6.75 -11.06 -4.85
N ILE A 52 -7.26 -10.43 -5.92
CA ILE A 52 -6.61 -10.44 -7.24
C ILE A 52 -5.29 -9.66 -7.19
N TYR A 53 -5.30 -8.51 -6.53
CA TYR A 53 -4.13 -7.62 -6.45
C TYR A 53 -3.25 -7.91 -5.23
N ALA A 54 -3.82 -8.52 -4.19
CA ALA A 54 -3.07 -8.95 -3.02
C ALA A 54 -3.67 -10.23 -2.44
N PRO A 55 -2.94 -11.37 -2.46
CA PRO A 55 -3.43 -12.64 -1.94
C PRO A 55 -3.68 -12.63 -0.42
N SER A 56 -3.21 -11.59 0.27
CA SER A 56 -3.44 -11.32 1.69
C SER A 56 -4.86 -10.88 2.03
N GLY A 57 -5.70 -10.58 1.04
CA GLY A 57 -7.07 -10.07 1.24
C GLY A 57 -7.15 -8.56 1.47
N PHE A 58 -6.04 -7.83 1.35
CA PHE A 58 -6.06 -6.37 1.31
C PHE A 58 -6.53 -5.88 -0.07
N ASP A 59 -7.46 -4.91 -0.07
CA ASP A 59 -7.91 -4.27 -1.29
C ASP A 59 -6.94 -3.15 -1.70
N LEU A 60 -5.92 -3.50 -2.48
CA LEU A 60 -4.93 -2.52 -2.96
C LEU A 60 -5.53 -1.48 -3.89
N ILE A 61 -6.58 -1.82 -4.64
CA ILE A 61 -7.21 -0.85 -5.54
C ILE A 61 -7.97 0.20 -4.74
N ASP A 62 -8.76 -0.20 -3.73
CA ASP A 62 -9.38 0.76 -2.80
C ASP A 62 -8.32 1.63 -2.12
N ILE A 63 -7.19 1.05 -1.71
CA ILE A 63 -6.06 1.80 -1.15
C ILE A 63 -5.52 2.83 -2.15
N PHE A 64 -5.24 2.43 -3.39
CA PHE A 64 -4.73 3.34 -4.42
C PHE A 64 -5.75 4.42 -4.80
N CYS A 65 -7.03 4.07 -4.91
CA CYS A 65 -8.12 5.04 -5.15
C CYS A 65 -8.19 6.06 -4.02
N ARG A 66 -8.12 5.63 -2.76
CA ARG A 66 -8.09 6.54 -1.59
C ARG A 66 -6.88 7.46 -1.60
N ILE A 67 -5.71 6.95 -1.97
CA ILE A 67 -4.50 7.75 -2.07
C ILE A 67 -4.61 8.77 -3.21
N SER A 68 -5.13 8.37 -4.37
CA SER A 68 -5.29 9.26 -5.53
C SER A 68 -6.34 10.35 -5.29
N SER A 69 -7.43 10.03 -4.60
CA SER A 69 -8.54 10.94 -4.32
C SER A 69 -8.43 11.67 -2.97
N ARG A 70 -7.26 11.64 -2.33
CA ARG A 70 -7.08 12.26 -1.00
C ARG A 70 -7.16 13.79 -1.06
N PRO A 71 -7.70 14.45 -0.01
CA PRO A 71 -7.76 15.90 0.06
C PRO A 71 -6.37 16.51 0.30
N ASP A 72 -6.04 17.60 -0.41
CA ASP A 72 -4.81 18.40 -0.21
C ASP A 72 -3.49 17.59 -0.19
N PRO A 73 -3.13 16.93 -1.32
CA PRO A 73 -1.92 16.12 -1.41
C PRO A 73 -0.66 16.98 -1.20
N LYS A 74 0.15 16.64 -0.18
CA LYS A 74 1.42 17.35 0.11
C LYS A 74 2.60 16.78 -0.66
N VAL A 75 2.52 15.52 -1.06
CA VAL A 75 3.54 14.85 -1.87
C VAL A 75 2.94 14.42 -3.20
N SER A 76 3.55 14.84 -4.30
CA SER A 76 3.16 14.32 -5.62
C SER A 76 3.77 12.93 -5.79
N LEU A 77 2.92 11.90 -5.89
CA LEU A 77 3.35 10.52 -6.14
C LEU A 77 3.50 10.21 -7.63
N GLY A 78 2.71 10.87 -8.48
CA GLY A 78 2.50 10.42 -9.85
C GLY A 78 1.69 9.12 -9.92
N PRO A 79 1.70 8.43 -11.08
CA PRO A 79 1.06 7.14 -11.24
C PRO A 79 1.71 6.08 -10.35
N VAL A 80 0.89 5.35 -9.59
CA VAL A 80 1.33 4.25 -8.72
C VAL A 80 0.45 3.03 -8.96
N ASP A 81 1.06 1.84 -8.96
CA ASP A 81 0.39 0.55 -9.12
C ASP A 81 0.98 -0.51 -8.17
N SER A 82 0.57 -1.76 -8.29
CA SER A 82 1.07 -2.87 -7.45
C SER A 82 2.50 -3.31 -7.78
N SER A 83 3.10 -2.81 -8.86
CA SER A 83 4.48 -3.13 -9.26
C SER A 83 5.52 -2.36 -8.45
N VAL A 84 5.11 -1.29 -7.76
CA VAL A 84 6.02 -0.48 -6.93
C VAL A 84 6.33 -1.15 -5.60
N SER A 85 7.49 -0.82 -5.02
CA SER A 85 7.83 -1.26 -3.66
C SER A 85 6.96 -0.51 -2.64
N LEU A 86 6.02 -1.25 -2.06
CA LEU A 86 4.97 -0.74 -1.19
C LEU A 86 4.86 -1.60 0.06
N ILE A 87 4.58 -0.95 1.18
CA ILE A 87 4.24 -1.57 2.45
C ILE A 87 2.97 -0.95 3.02
N LEU A 88 2.16 -1.76 3.69
CA LEU A 88 0.99 -1.32 4.44
C LEU A 88 1.25 -1.58 5.93
N CYS A 89 1.12 -0.56 6.75
CA CYS A 89 1.30 -0.66 8.21
C CYS A 89 0.02 -0.30 8.94
N ASP A 90 -0.26 -0.97 10.05
CA ASP A 90 -1.42 -0.68 10.92
C ASP A 90 -1.05 0.38 11.96
N LEU A 91 -1.68 1.55 11.88
CA LEU A 91 -1.42 2.69 12.77
C LEU A 91 -2.02 2.49 14.17
N ARG A 92 -2.98 1.58 14.33
CA ARG A 92 -3.68 1.33 15.61
C ARG A 92 -3.00 0.26 16.45
N GLN A 93 -2.14 -0.54 15.82
CA GLN A 93 -1.39 -1.58 16.52
C GLN A 93 -0.11 -1.02 17.16
N PRO A 94 0.31 -1.58 18.31
CA PRO A 94 1.52 -1.15 18.99
C PRO A 94 2.73 -1.34 18.07
N ASP A 95 3.61 -0.34 18.07
CA ASP A 95 4.82 -0.33 17.24
C ASP A 95 4.59 -0.24 15.73
N ILE A 96 3.35 -0.03 15.26
CA ILE A 96 3.00 0.19 13.84
C ILE A 96 3.58 -0.93 12.95
N PRO A 97 3.11 -2.18 13.12
CA PRO A 97 3.61 -3.33 12.39
C PRO A 97 3.21 -3.29 10.92
N ILE A 98 4.08 -3.85 10.08
CA ILE A 98 3.78 -4.11 8.67
C ILE A 98 2.76 -5.25 8.58
N GLN A 99 1.65 -5.02 7.90
CA GLN A 99 0.61 -6.03 7.64
C GLN A 99 0.70 -6.61 6.23
N TYR A 100 1.26 -5.85 5.28
CA TYR A 100 1.39 -6.28 3.90
C TYR A 100 2.60 -5.64 3.24
N VAL A 101 3.21 -6.36 2.30
CA VAL A 101 4.31 -5.88 1.44
C VAL A 101 4.09 -6.37 0.02
N THR A 102 4.53 -5.58 -0.97
CA THR A 102 4.54 -6.03 -2.37
C THR A 102 5.75 -6.91 -2.68
N GLU A 103 5.70 -7.64 -3.78
CA GLU A 103 6.84 -8.41 -4.28
C GLU A 103 8.04 -7.50 -4.59
N ALA A 104 7.79 -6.33 -5.17
CA ALA A 104 8.83 -5.33 -5.43
C ALA A 104 9.57 -4.88 -4.15
N PHE A 105 8.88 -4.82 -3.01
CA PHE A 105 9.54 -4.58 -1.72
C PHE A 105 10.49 -5.71 -1.33
N THR A 106 10.06 -6.96 -1.54
CA THR A 106 10.88 -8.16 -1.27
C THR A 106 12.13 -8.14 -2.15
N LEU A 107 12.01 -7.80 -3.44
CA LEU A 107 13.13 -7.67 -4.36
C LEU A 107 14.07 -6.50 -3.99
N LEU A 108 13.51 -5.35 -3.61
CA LEU A 108 14.30 -4.18 -3.20
C LEU A 108 15.08 -4.45 -1.91
N THR A 109 14.49 -5.09 -0.91
CA THR A 109 15.14 -5.21 0.40
C THR A 109 15.86 -6.54 0.59
N GLY A 110 15.51 -7.55 -0.20
CA GLY A 110 15.99 -8.93 -0.06
C GLY A 110 15.35 -9.71 1.09
N TYR A 111 14.36 -9.13 1.80
CA TYR A 111 13.63 -9.82 2.86
C TYR A 111 12.33 -10.39 2.33
N ALA A 112 12.05 -11.66 2.64
CA ALA A 112 10.80 -12.29 2.28
C ALA A 112 9.63 -11.72 3.12
N ALA A 113 8.41 -11.74 2.55
CA ALA A 113 7.22 -11.20 3.20
C ALA A 113 7.00 -11.74 4.63
N HIS A 114 7.19 -13.04 4.84
CA HIS A 114 7.03 -13.67 6.16
C HIS A 114 8.06 -13.20 7.21
N GLU A 115 9.20 -12.65 6.79
CA GLU A 115 10.25 -12.15 7.69
C GLU A 115 9.97 -10.71 8.19
N VAL A 116 9.07 -10.01 7.52
CA VAL A 116 8.83 -8.56 7.72
C VAL A 116 7.42 -8.27 8.22
N ILE A 117 6.44 -9.11 7.91
CA ILE A 117 5.08 -8.99 8.44
C ILE A 117 5.13 -9.07 9.97
N GLY A 118 4.38 -8.20 10.64
CA GLY A 118 4.35 -8.05 12.09
C GLY A 118 5.47 -7.21 12.69
N ARG A 119 6.44 -6.74 11.88
CA ARG A 119 7.57 -5.94 12.37
C ARG A 119 7.42 -4.48 11.97
N ASN A 120 7.98 -3.57 12.76
CA ASN A 120 8.12 -2.19 12.35
C ASN A 120 9.23 -2.03 11.30
N CYS A 121 8.97 -1.29 10.22
CA CYS A 121 9.88 -1.07 9.09
C CYS A 121 11.26 -0.46 9.46
N ARG A 122 11.43 0.07 10.68
CA ARG A 122 12.73 0.59 11.14
C ARG A 122 13.88 -0.44 11.12
N PHE A 123 13.60 -1.74 11.01
CA PHE A 123 14.65 -2.75 10.90
C PHE A 123 15.58 -2.48 9.70
N LEU A 124 15.08 -1.86 8.62
CA LEU A 124 15.88 -1.46 7.46
C LEU A 124 16.93 -0.39 7.77
N GLN A 125 16.83 0.31 8.90
CA GLN A 125 17.75 1.39 9.27
C GLN A 125 19.06 0.87 9.89
N THR A 126 19.12 -0.42 10.21
CA THR A 126 20.26 -1.05 10.87
C THR A 126 20.81 -2.17 10.00
N PRO A 127 22.13 -2.31 9.85
CA PRO A 127 22.70 -3.48 9.18
C PRO A 127 22.28 -4.79 9.87
N PRO A 128 22.06 -5.87 9.11
CA PRO A 128 21.80 -7.20 9.69
C PRO A 128 22.83 -7.57 10.76
N GLY A 129 22.37 -8.09 11.90
CA GLY A 129 23.23 -8.53 13.00
C GLY A 129 23.87 -7.41 13.83
N LYS A 130 23.52 -6.13 13.61
CA LYS A 130 24.00 -5.01 14.43
C LYS A 130 22.90 -4.44 15.34
N ASP A 131 23.35 -3.82 16.43
CA ASP A 131 22.46 -3.13 17.36
C ASP A 131 21.90 -1.83 16.78
N ARG A 132 20.77 -1.37 17.33
CA ARG A 132 20.12 -0.09 16.99
C ARG A 132 21.03 1.13 17.18
N ARG A 133 22.13 1.00 17.93
CA ARG A 133 23.18 2.04 18.05
C ARG A 133 23.95 2.26 16.75
N ALA A 134 23.88 1.31 15.81
CA ALA A 134 24.50 1.40 14.49
C ALA A 134 23.65 2.18 13.46
N VAL A 135 22.50 2.73 13.86
CA VAL A 135 21.74 3.65 13.00
C VAL A 135 22.61 4.86 12.71
N SER A 136 22.75 5.20 11.43
CA SER A 136 23.54 6.35 11.01
C SER A 136 23.03 7.64 11.65
N LYS A 137 23.91 8.44 12.25
CA LYS A 137 23.57 9.77 12.79
C LYS A 137 22.91 10.68 11.74
N SER A 138 23.28 10.51 10.46
CA SER A 138 22.64 11.23 9.35
C SER A 138 21.14 10.96 9.23
N ASN A 139 20.67 9.81 9.70
CA ASN A 139 19.26 9.43 9.64
C ASN A 139 18.43 10.03 10.77
N GLU A 140 19.02 10.52 11.88
CA GLU A 140 18.27 10.98 13.06
C GLU A 140 17.24 12.07 12.73
N LYS A 141 17.62 13.04 11.88
CA LYS A 141 16.72 14.11 11.44
C LYS A 141 15.57 13.55 10.60
N SER A 142 15.85 12.66 9.65
CA SER A 142 14.82 12.02 8.82
C SER A 142 13.89 11.12 9.65
N ILE A 143 14.44 10.34 10.58
CA ILE A 143 13.69 9.48 11.52
C ILE A 143 12.78 10.33 12.40
N SER A 144 13.29 11.42 12.95
CA SER A 144 12.49 12.35 13.75
C SER A 144 11.33 12.91 12.92
N ARG A 145 11.59 13.40 11.70
CA ARG A 145 10.54 13.92 10.81
C ARG A 145 9.48 12.87 10.48
N MET A 146 9.87 11.63 10.14
CA MET A 146 8.93 10.54 9.91
C MET A 146 8.09 10.24 11.13
N ARG A 147 8.69 10.19 12.33
CA ARG A 147 7.97 9.94 13.58
C ARG A 147 6.90 11.01 13.85
N HIS A 148 7.24 12.28 13.66
CA HIS A 148 6.29 13.38 13.81
C HIS A 148 5.16 13.31 12.77
N ALA A 149 5.50 13.04 11.51
CA ALA A 149 4.51 12.91 10.45
C ALA A 149 3.53 11.76 10.68
N ILE A 150 4.02 10.58 11.08
CA ILE A 150 3.18 9.42 11.40
C ILE A 150 2.25 9.73 12.59
N ARG A 151 2.77 10.35 13.66
CA ARG A 151 1.97 10.72 14.84
C ARG A 151 0.86 11.70 14.50
N ASP A 152 1.17 12.67 13.63
CA ASP A 152 0.24 13.73 13.25
C ASP A 152 -0.65 13.35 12.05
N ASN A 153 -0.56 12.10 11.55
CA ASN A 153 -1.21 11.63 10.33
C ASN A 153 -0.99 12.55 9.11
N LYS A 154 0.26 12.95 8.88
CA LYS A 154 0.68 13.80 7.77
C LYS A 154 1.50 13.03 6.75
N GLU A 155 1.29 13.36 5.48
CA GLU A 155 2.14 12.90 4.38
C GLU A 155 3.57 13.40 4.55
N ILE A 156 4.54 12.54 4.24
CA ILE A 156 5.94 12.92 4.24
C ILE A 156 6.72 12.14 3.19
N GLN A 157 7.70 12.81 2.58
CA GLN A 157 8.73 12.18 1.78
C GLN A 157 10.10 12.53 2.35
N VAL A 158 10.95 11.53 2.58
CA VAL A 158 12.33 11.71 3.04
C VAL A 158 13.29 10.76 2.35
N ARG A 159 14.55 11.18 2.24
CA ARG A 159 15.67 10.28 1.93
C ARG A 159 16.27 9.75 3.23
N ILE A 160 16.50 8.45 3.29
CA ILE A 160 17.09 7.76 4.44
C ILE A 160 18.00 6.63 3.97
N THR A 161 19.13 6.43 4.65
CA THR A 161 19.99 5.27 4.38
C THR A 161 19.38 4.02 4.98
N ASN A 162 19.17 3.00 4.15
CA ASN A 162 18.69 1.67 4.57
C ASN A 162 19.67 0.57 4.16
N TYR A 163 19.48 -0.60 4.74
CA TYR A 163 20.31 -1.78 4.52
C TYR A 163 19.43 -2.94 4.06
N ARG A 164 19.85 -3.59 2.98
CA ARG A 164 19.24 -4.82 2.47
C ARG A 164 19.62 -6.00 3.39
N LYS A 165 18.95 -7.14 3.20
CA LYS A 165 19.22 -8.37 3.96
C LYS A 165 20.68 -8.86 3.84
N ASN A 166 21.32 -8.62 2.70
CA ASN A 166 22.74 -8.92 2.47
C ASN A 166 23.70 -7.89 3.12
N GLY A 167 23.18 -6.86 3.80
CA GLY A 167 23.96 -5.78 4.41
C GLY A 167 24.34 -4.64 3.47
N GLN A 168 23.98 -4.71 2.18
CA GLN A 168 24.23 -3.62 1.23
C GLN A 168 23.45 -2.37 1.64
N ARG A 169 24.17 -1.25 1.73
CA ARG A 169 23.58 0.07 1.96
C ARG A 169 22.93 0.59 0.68
N PHE A 170 21.80 1.26 0.81
CA PHE A 170 21.17 2.01 -0.28
C PHE A 170 20.46 3.26 0.26
N THR A 171 20.30 4.26 -0.61
CA THR A 171 19.53 5.47 -0.28
C THR A 171 18.08 5.22 -0.64
N ASN A 172 17.22 5.12 0.36
CA ASN A 172 15.79 4.92 0.18
C ASN A 172 15.08 6.27 0.17
N LEU A 173 14.37 6.58 -0.92
CA LEU A 173 13.37 7.63 -0.96
C LEU A 173 12.04 7.03 -0.47
N VAL A 174 11.71 7.29 0.79
CA VAL A 174 10.48 6.78 1.41
C VAL A 174 9.41 7.86 1.41
N THR A 175 8.23 7.51 0.90
CA THR A 175 7.02 8.33 0.97
C THR A 175 5.99 7.63 1.84
N ILE A 176 5.51 8.30 2.88
CA ILE A 176 4.54 7.75 3.84
C ILE A 176 3.25 8.54 3.69
N ILE A 177 2.16 7.84 3.41
CA ILE A 177 0.82 8.41 3.23
C ILE A 177 -0.14 7.71 4.19
N PRO A 178 -0.81 8.44 5.09
CA PRO A 178 -1.84 7.88 5.94
C PRO A 178 -3.15 7.72 5.15
N ILE A 179 -3.84 6.59 5.31
CA ILE A 179 -5.13 6.33 4.68
C ILE A 179 -6.25 6.66 5.65
N LEU A 180 -7.15 7.55 5.22
CA LEU A 180 -8.37 7.87 5.96
C LEU A 180 -9.47 6.84 5.64
N TYR A 181 -9.96 6.17 6.68
CA TYR A 181 -11.17 5.34 6.65
C TYR A 181 -12.32 6.06 7.36
N PRO A 182 -13.58 5.59 7.20
CA PRO A 182 -14.74 6.19 7.89
C PRO A 182 -14.60 6.24 9.41
N ASP A 183 -13.87 5.29 10.00
CA ASP A 183 -13.56 5.20 11.43
C ASP A 183 -12.24 5.91 11.81
N GLY A 184 -11.68 6.72 10.90
CA GLY A 184 -10.44 7.47 11.08
C GLY A 184 -9.22 6.85 10.40
N TYR A 185 -8.03 7.33 10.74
CA TYR A 185 -6.79 6.75 10.21
C TYR A 185 -6.57 5.35 10.79
N ARG A 186 -6.44 4.36 9.91
CA ARG A 186 -6.22 2.96 10.30
C ARG A 186 -4.91 2.42 9.74
N TYR A 187 -4.64 2.67 8.47
CA TYR A 187 -3.43 2.20 7.82
C TYR A 187 -2.60 3.36 7.29
N SER A 188 -1.30 3.12 7.13
CA SER A 188 -0.42 3.99 6.36
C SER A 188 0.29 3.17 5.29
N VAL A 189 0.41 3.75 4.11
CA VAL A 189 1.14 3.21 2.98
C VAL A 189 2.53 3.85 2.93
N GLY A 190 3.55 3.01 2.87
CA GLY A 190 4.92 3.42 2.58
C GLY A 190 5.28 3.02 1.16
N PHE A 191 5.64 3.99 0.32
CA PHE A 191 6.28 3.76 -0.97
C PHE A 191 7.79 3.91 -0.81
N MET A 192 8.55 3.02 -1.43
CA MET A 192 10.00 3.04 -1.38
C MET A 192 10.58 2.97 -2.79
N SER A 193 11.63 3.73 -3.02
CA SER A 193 12.46 3.60 -4.21
C SER A 193 13.91 3.81 -3.86
N GLU A 194 14.79 3.16 -4.60
CA GLU A 194 16.21 3.47 -4.55
C GLU A 194 16.44 4.79 -5.26
N ALA A 195 17.01 5.76 -4.54
CA ALA A 195 17.45 7.01 -5.12
C ALA A 195 18.91 6.87 -5.57
N GLU A 196 19.20 7.37 -6.77
CA GLU A 196 20.56 7.55 -7.29
C GLU A 196 21.40 8.51 -6.43
#